data_AF-A0A2N4U4V1-F1
#
_entry.id   AF-A0A2N4U4V1-F1
#
_cell.length_a   1.000
_cell.length_b   1.000
_cell.length_c   1.000
_cell.angle_alpha   90.00
_cell.angle_beta   90.00
_cell.angle_gamma   90.00
#
_symmetry.space_group_name_H-M   'P 1'
#
loop_
_entity.id
_entity.type
_entity.pdbx_description
1 polymer ?
#
loop_
_entity_poly.entity_id
_entity_poly.type
_entity_poly.pdbx_seq_one_letter_code
_entity_poly.pdbx_strand_id
1 'polypeptide(L)'
;MSADYSASKLPPFSLLEEPLLTFNTEDTSLDVNPLRGIVQHGAYSSSIFPTYTPELRIATVGPVGGWNNLRTLVNTLRSSHAPSDRKQYVPAFRGFENTFNVPLVAAKTGEAHVKLPDDVGSLGPEGPPHIRLLHALRTAMQRLALVRDHFDVVLVHLPDAWQIAFRTPGFDAHDALKAIGAGHGIPTQVINDRVFTFGYKASLAWRLSIALYVKAGGIPWKLAPLKGVPENTAYIGLAYALRGNPQEAHYVTCCSQVFDADGGGMQFVAFEARDPVKDVDEARRNPFLSRSDMRAVLARSLTLYQSRNGGMLPRRLVVHKTTSFKPEELEGALDALSAIQEVECVEVASNAGWRGVWLQESRNPTPQRKSEPDGYPVPRGAVMQRSGKSALVWVAGNAPRAASRGDYYQGGKSIPRPINIVRYAGIGPIELTAFEALALTKMDWNNDALYDPVPVTIRYSQRLARTIANVPTLPGNAYAYRLFM
;
A
#
# COMPACT_ATOMS: atom_id res chain seq x y z
N MET A 1 -41.09 37.17 -11.08
CA MET A 1 -39.80 36.97 -10.37
C MET A 1 -39.10 35.78 -11.01
N SER A 2 -38.11 36.05 -11.85
CA SER A 2 -37.22 35.02 -12.39
C SER A 2 -36.32 34.56 -11.24
N ALA A 3 -36.59 33.39 -10.66
CA ALA A 3 -35.68 32.82 -9.69
C ALA A 3 -34.36 32.53 -10.41
N ASP A 4 -33.29 33.24 -10.04
CA ASP A 4 -31.96 33.00 -10.56
C ASP A 4 -31.45 31.65 -10.03
N TYR A 5 -31.71 30.60 -10.81
CA TYR A 5 -31.27 29.23 -10.56
C TYR A 5 -29.73 29.08 -10.56
N SER A 6 -28.95 30.14 -10.76
CA SER A 6 -27.49 30.13 -10.80
C SER A 6 -26.86 30.15 -9.41
N ALA A 7 -27.60 30.54 -8.36
CA ALA A 7 -27.04 30.75 -7.02
C ALA A 7 -26.68 29.46 -6.24
N SER A 8 -27.04 28.26 -6.73
CA SER A 8 -26.85 26.99 -6.00
C SER A 8 -26.20 25.88 -6.84
N LYS A 9 -25.48 26.22 -7.92
CA LYS A 9 -24.83 25.19 -8.74
C LYS A 9 -23.44 24.89 -8.18
N LEU A 10 -23.26 23.67 -7.66
CA LEU A 10 -21.93 23.10 -7.47
C LEU A 10 -21.16 23.21 -8.80
N PRO A 11 -19.84 23.48 -8.77
CA PRO A 11 -19.05 23.49 -9.98
C PRO A 11 -19.18 22.13 -10.69
N PRO A 12 -19.21 22.11 -12.05
CA PRO A 12 -19.37 20.86 -12.80
C PRO A 12 -18.27 19.85 -12.45
N PHE A 13 -17.06 20.34 -12.19
CA PHE A 13 -15.96 19.62 -11.59
C PHE A 13 -14.98 20.62 -10.96
N SER A 14 -14.12 20.15 -10.07
CA SER A 14 -12.93 20.87 -9.61
C SER A 14 -11.67 20.07 -9.96
N LEU A 15 -10.53 20.75 -10.01
CA LEU A 15 -9.23 20.12 -10.20
C LEU A 15 -8.38 20.35 -8.95
N LEU A 16 -8.02 19.26 -8.29
CA LEU A 16 -7.11 19.28 -7.15
C LEU A 16 -5.68 19.48 -7.64
N GLU A 17 -4.85 20.11 -6.82
CA GLU A 17 -3.42 20.17 -7.07
C GLU A 17 -2.81 18.76 -6.97
N GLU A 18 -1.76 18.50 -7.75
CA GLU A 18 -1.05 17.23 -7.66
C GLU A 18 -0.26 17.18 -6.34
N PRO A 19 -0.50 16.21 -5.44
CA PRO A 19 0.13 16.16 -4.13
C PRO A 19 1.66 16.06 -4.20
N LEU A 20 2.35 16.82 -3.36
CA LEU A 20 3.81 16.79 -3.25
C LEU A 20 4.26 15.73 -2.25
N LEU A 21 5.43 15.15 -2.53
CA LEU A 21 6.16 14.28 -1.63
C LEU A 21 7.32 15.06 -1.03
N THR A 22 7.65 14.77 0.22
CA THR A 22 8.79 15.34 0.93
C THR A 22 9.88 14.29 1.13
N PHE A 23 11.13 14.73 1.03
CA PHE A 23 12.35 13.93 1.13
C PHE A 23 13.25 14.37 2.30
N ASN A 24 12.74 15.25 3.17
CA ASN A 24 13.42 15.65 4.40
C ASN A 24 12.42 16.06 5.49
N THR A 25 12.87 16.17 6.74
CA THR A 25 12.00 16.49 7.89
C THR A 25 11.51 17.93 7.92
N GLU A 26 12.13 18.83 7.17
CA GLU A 26 11.80 20.27 7.13
C GLU A 26 10.82 20.62 6.01
N ASP A 27 10.40 19.64 5.19
CA ASP A 27 9.50 19.84 4.05
C ASP A 27 9.98 20.86 3.01
N THR A 28 11.30 20.97 2.85
CA THR A 28 11.94 21.85 1.86
C THR A 28 12.39 21.11 0.60
N SER A 29 12.58 19.79 0.68
CA SER A 29 12.94 18.93 -0.45
C SER A 29 11.70 18.26 -1.01
N LEU A 30 11.08 18.86 -2.03
CA LEU A 30 9.76 18.48 -2.53
C LEU A 30 9.78 18.03 -4.00
N ASP A 31 9.10 16.92 -4.31
CA ASP A 31 8.85 16.50 -5.69
C ASP A 31 7.48 15.80 -5.82
N VAL A 32 6.85 15.91 -6.99
CA VAL A 32 5.63 15.19 -7.37
C VAL A 32 5.91 13.70 -7.65
N ASN A 33 7.07 13.39 -8.23
CA ASN A 33 7.50 12.07 -8.67
C ASN A 33 8.42 11.45 -7.59
N PRO A 34 8.06 10.28 -7.04
CA PRO A 34 8.82 9.65 -5.95
C PRO A 34 10.25 9.30 -6.37
N LEU A 35 10.44 8.76 -7.57
CA LEU A 35 11.75 8.31 -8.04
C LEU A 35 12.67 9.49 -8.35
N ARG A 36 12.12 10.52 -9.00
CA ARG A 36 12.87 11.75 -9.30
C ARG A 36 13.29 12.45 -8.02
N GLY A 37 12.39 12.56 -7.04
CA GLY A 37 12.71 13.15 -5.75
C GLY A 37 13.80 12.39 -5.00
N ILE A 38 13.79 11.04 -4.97
CA ILE A 38 14.91 10.26 -4.41
C ILE A 38 16.22 10.59 -5.11
N VAL A 39 16.22 10.68 -6.44
CA VAL A 39 17.44 10.96 -7.22
C VAL A 39 18.00 12.36 -6.96
N GLN A 40 17.13 13.33 -6.70
CA GLN A 40 17.50 14.74 -6.48
C GLN A 40 17.86 15.05 -5.03
N HIS A 41 17.13 14.48 -4.07
CA HIS A 41 17.21 14.85 -2.65
C HIS A 41 17.68 13.71 -1.74
N GLY A 42 17.77 12.49 -2.24
CA GLY A 42 17.92 11.28 -1.43
C GLY A 42 16.57 10.78 -0.89
N ALA A 43 16.57 9.57 -0.32
CA ALA A 43 15.40 9.07 0.40
C ALA A 43 15.17 9.86 1.70
N TYR A 44 13.93 9.99 2.16
CA TYR A 44 13.56 10.78 3.35
C TYR A 44 14.42 10.49 4.59
N SER A 45 14.75 9.23 4.80
CA SER A 45 15.55 8.78 5.94
C SER A 45 17.03 8.54 5.61
N SER A 46 17.50 8.85 4.40
CA SER A 46 18.85 8.48 3.94
C SER A 46 20.00 9.09 4.76
N SER A 47 19.76 10.21 5.45
CA SER A 47 20.74 10.84 6.35
C SER A 47 20.85 10.12 7.69
N ILE A 48 19.73 9.59 8.22
CA ILE A 48 19.66 8.92 9.52
C ILE A 48 19.77 7.40 9.42
N PHE A 49 19.35 6.80 8.31
CA PHE A 49 19.29 5.35 8.12
C PHE A 49 20.63 4.66 8.35
N PRO A 50 21.78 5.18 7.85
CA PRO A 50 23.10 4.59 8.10
C PRO A 50 23.52 4.59 9.57
N THR A 51 22.93 5.44 10.43
CA THR A 51 23.28 5.51 11.86
C THR A 51 22.82 4.29 12.64
N TYR A 52 21.74 3.63 12.20
CA TYR A 52 21.21 2.41 12.81
C TYR A 52 21.27 1.18 11.89
N THR A 53 21.45 1.37 10.58
CA THR A 53 21.68 0.30 9.59
C THR A 53 22.86 0.70 8.68
N PRO A 54 24.12 0.50 9.11
CA PRO A 54 25.30 0.97 8.36
C PRO A 54 25.54 0.20 7.05
N GLU A 55 25.05 -1.05 6.96
CA GLU A 55 25.01 -1.87 5.75
C GLU A 55 23.67 -2.61 5.74
N LEU A 56 22.98 -2.66 4.59
CA LEU A 56 21.76 -3.46 4.44
C LEU A 56 22.15 -4.88 4.06
N ARG A 57 21.97 -5.81 5.00
CA ARG A 57 22.41 -7.21 4.90
C ARG A 57 21.26 -8.11 4.46
N ILE A 58 21.46 -8.81 3.35
CA ILE A 58 20.49 -9.73 2.75
C ILE A 58 20.79 -11.17 3.18
N ALA A 59 19.85 -11.79 3.88
CA ALA A 59 19.74 -13.23 4.02
C ALA A 59 19.00 -13.82 2.81
N THR A 60 19.22 -15.10 2.50
CA THR A 60 18.58 -15.72 1.32
C THR A 60 17.99 -17.08 1.65
N VAL A 61 16.84 -17.37 1.05
CA VAL A 61 16.18 -18.69 1.09
C VAL A 61 15.77 -19.05 -0.33
N GLY A 62 16.12 -20.24 -0.80
CA GLY A 62 15.74 -20.64 -2.16
C GLY A 62 16.37 -21.95 -2.62
N PRO A 63 15.99 -22.42 -3.83
CA PRO A 63 16.54 -23.61 -4.46
C PRO A 63 18.04 -23.50 -4.71
N VAL A 64 18.77 -24.62 -4.64
CA VAL A 64 20.22 -24.70 -4.89
C VAL A 64 20.57 -24.17 -6.28
N GLY A 65 19.83 -24.57 -7.32
CA GLY A 65 20.05 -24.16 -8.71
C GLY A 65 19.83 -22.67 -8.96
N GLY A 66 19.06 -21.97 -8.11
CA GLY A 66 18.78 -20.53 -8.23
C GLY A 66 19.88 -19.61 -7.70
N TRP A 67 20.89 -20.14 -7.01
CA TRP A 67 21.82 -19.32 -6.21
C TRP A 67 22.66 -18.34 -7.02
N ASN A 68 23.14 -18.76 -8.20
CA ASN A 68 23.89 -17.89 -9.10
C ASN A 68 23.03 -16.74 -9.64
N ASN A 69 21.75 -17.01 -9.92
CA ASN A 69 20.81 -15.99 -10.38
C ASN A 69 20.53 -14.95 -9.29
N LEU A 70 20.43 -15.37 -8.03
CA LEU A 70 20.31 -14.46 -6.88
C LEU A 70 21.53 -13.52 -6.75
N ARG A 71 22.74 -14.06 -6.90
CA ARG A 71 23.96 -13.25 -6.88
C ARG A 71 23.97 -12.22 -8.00
N THR A 72 23.60 -12.63 -9.22
CA THR A 72 23.48 -11.73 -10.38
C THR A 72 22.41 -10.65 -10.17
N LEU A 73 21.30 -11.01 -9.53
CA LEU A 73 20.24 -10.06 -9.19
C LEU A 73 20.75 -9.00 -8.19
N VAL A 74 21.44 -9.39 -7.11
CA VAL A 74 22.02 -8.44 -6.16
C VAL A 74 23.04 -7.52 -6.84
N ASN A 75 23.88 -8.05 -7.72
CA ASN A 75 24.80 -7.22 -8.51
C ASN A 75 24.05 -6.24 -9.42
N THR A 76 22.92 -6.65 -10.00
CA THR A 76 22.06 -5.75 -10.78
C THR A 76 21.60 -4.57 -9.92
N LEU A 77 21.23 -4.79 -8.66
CA LEU A 77 20.80 -3.72 -7.76
C LEU A 77 21.94 -2.78 -7.34
N ARG A 78 23.20 -3.23 -7.36
CA ARG A 78 24.36 -2.39 -7.05
C ARG A 78 24.79 -1.51 -8.22
N SER A 79 24.42 -1.88 -9.44
CA SER A 79 24.84 -1.18 -10.67
C SER A 79 23.86 -0.10 -11.11
N SER A 80 24.36 0.84 -11.91
CA SER A 80 23.56 1.88 -12.56
C SER A 80 22.83 1.34 -13.80
N HIS A 81 21.59 1.79 -14.04
CA HIS A 81 20.76 1.37 -15.17
C HIS A 81 19.96 2.54 -15.75
N ALA A 82 20.05 2.72 -17.07
CA ALA A 82 19.20 3.67 -17.80
C ALA A 82 17.79 3.09 -18.05
N PRO A 83 16.74 3.92 -18.04
CA PRO A 83 15.36 3.48 -18.27
C PRO A 83 15.13 3.09 -19.75
N SER A 84 14.61 1.89 -19.97
CA SER A 84 14.18 1.41 -21.29
C SER A 84 12.66 1.43 -21.46
N ASP A 85 11.88 1.43 -20.37
CA ASP A 85 10.44 1.68 -20.33
C ASP A 85 10.10 2.99 -19.60
N ARG A 86 8.89 3.52 -19.82
CA ARG A 86 8.34 4.69 -19.11
C ARG A 86 9.35 5.85 -18.99
N LYS A 87 10.09 6.13 -20.07
CA LYS A 87 11.24 7.06 -20.09
C LYS A 87 10.92 8.48 -19.64
N GLN A 88 9.66 8.89 -19.75
CA GLN A 88 9.21 10.19 -19.25
C GLN A 88 8.97 10.21 -17.72
N TYR A 89 8.94 9.05 -17.05
CA TYR A 89 8.63 8.95 -15.61
C TYR A 89 9.77 8.36 -14.80
N VAL A 90 10.41 7.28 -15.29
CA VAL A 90 11.47 6.58 -14.55
C VAL A 90 12.82 7.26 -14.80
N PRO A 91 13.48 7.84 -13.78
CA PRO A 91 14.86 8.32 -13.91
C PRO A 91 15.85 7.15 -13.94
N ALA A 92 17.09 7.41 -14.38
CA ALA A 92 18.17 6.44 -14.29
C ALA A 92 18.40 6.01 -12.83
N PHE A 93 18.49 4.70 -12.60
CA PHE A 93 18.81 4.14 -11.30
C PHE A 93 20.33 4.18 -11.11
N ARG A 94 20.83 4.68 -9.97
CA ARG A 94 22.27 4.96 -9.77
C ARG A 94 23.05 3.83 -9.08
N GLY A 95 22.40 2.69 -8.83
CA GLY A 95 22.89 1.67 -7.90
C GLY A 95 22.34 1.91 -6.49
N PHE A 96 22.13 0.83 -5.72
CA PHE A 96 21.47 0.87 -4.42
C PHE A 96 22.14 1.86 -3.45
N GLU A 97 23.45 1.77 -3.31
CA GLU A 97 24.23 2.58 -2.38
C GLU A 97 24.16 4.08 -2.72
N ASN A 98 24.36 4.43 -3.98
CA ASN A 98 24.23 5.82 -4.45
C ASN A 98 22.80 6.37 -4.38
N THR A 99 21.79 5.50 -4.27
CA THR A 99 20.37 5.89 -4.22
C THR A 99 19.88 6.06 -2.79
N PHE A 100 20.33 5.20 -1.87
CA PHE A 100 19.84 5.14 -0.48
C PHE A 100 20.90 5.48 0.58
N ASN A 101 22.12 5.81 0.17
CA ASN A 101 23.25 6.16 1.03
C ASN A 101 23.63 5.03 2.01
N VAL A 102 23.43 3.77 1.61
CA VAL A 102 23.77 2.59 2.41
C VAL A 102 24.23 1.43 1.51
N PRO A 103 25.34 0.74 1.83
CA PRO A 103 25.79 -0.43 1.08
C PRO A 103 24.77 -1.56 1.12
N LEU A 104 24.56 -2.23 -0.02
CA LEU A 104 23.76 -3.46 -0.10
C LEU A 104 24.70 -4.66 -0.04
N VAL A 105 24.66 -5.47 1.03
CA VAL A 105 25.58 -6.60 1.23
C VAL A 105 24.84 -7.92 1.43
N ALA A 106 25.52 -9.04 1.15
CA ALA A 106 25.03 -10.33 1.61
C ALA A 106 25.33 -10.48 3.10
N ALA A 107 24.48 -11.18 3.84
CA ALA A 107 24.77 -11.54 5.22
C ALA A 107 26.11 -12.33 5.29
N LYS A 108 26.94 -12.04 6.28
CA LYS A 108 28.30 -12.59 6.37
C LYS A 108 28.31 -14.06 6.83
N THR A 109 27.31 -14.44 7.64
CA THR A 109 27.18 -15.77 8.23
C THR A 109 26.51 -16.73 7.25
N GLY A 110 27.13 -17.89 6.99
CA GLY A 110 26.58 -18.91 6.10
C GLY A 110 25.20 -19.45 6.56
N GLU A 111 24.87 -19.34 7.85
CA GLU A 111 23.58 -19.74 8.40
C GLU A 111 22.43 -18.82 7.97
N ALA A 112 22.72 -17.58 7.56
CA ALA A 112 21.74 -16.65 6.99
C ALA A 112 21.33 -17.01 5.55
N HIS A 113 21.86 -18.11 5.01
CA HIS A 113 21.72 -18.54 3.64
C HIS A 113 21.19 -19.98 3.59
N VAL A 114 19.87 -20.12 3.51
CA VAL A 114 19.18 -21.42 3.51
C VAL A 114 18.98 -21.92 2.09
N LYS A 115 19.73 -22.96 1.74
CA LYS A 115 19.58 -23.68 0.47
C LYS A 115 18.54 -24.78 0.63
N LEU A 116 17.56 -24.79 -0.27
CA LEU A 116 16.51 -25.79 -0.35
C LEU A 116 16.71 -26.69 -1.59
N PRO A 117 16.30 -27.97 -1.55
CA PRO A 117 16.27 -28.83 -2.73
C PRO A 117 15.55 -28.18 -3.91
N ASP A 118 16.03 -28.40 -5.13
CA ASP A 118 15.41 -27.84 -6.35
C ASP A 118 14.02 -28.45 -6.62
N ASP A 119 13.86 -29.75 -6.33
CA ASP A 119 12.59 -30.45 -6.47
C ASP A 119 11.69 -30.22 -5.25
N VAL A 120 10.44 -29.85 -5.51
CA VAL A 120 9.41 -29.61 -4.49
C VAL A 120 9.04 -30.88 -3.73
N GLY A 121 9.13 -32.05 -4.37
CA GLY A 121 8.88 -33.35 -3.75
C GLY A 121 9.92 -33.72 -2.69
N SER A 122 11.12 -33.13 -2.79
CA SER A 122 12.23 -33.33 -1.86
C SER A 122 12.21 -32.33 -0.68
N LEU A 123 11.23 -31.43 -0.62
CA LEU A 123 11.06 -30.49 0.49
C LEU A 123 10.37 -31.17 1.68
N GLY A 124 10.96 -31.03 2.88
CA GLY A 124 10.33 -31.43 4.13
C GLY A 124 9.94 -32.92 4.23
N PRO A 125 9.12 -33.28 5.23
CA PRO A 125 8.61 -34.64 5.40
C PRO A 125 7.58 -35.02 4.32
N GLU A 126 7.21 -36.30 4.26
CA GLU A 126 6.22 -36.76 3.28
C GLU A 126 4.85 -36.07 3.40
N GLY A 127 4.23 -35.81 2.25
CA GLY A 127 2.92 -35.17 2.17
C GLY A 127 2.68 -34.43 0.85
N PRO A 128 1.53 -33.73 0.73
CA PRO A 128 1.21 -32.90 -0.43
C PRO A 128 2.23 -31.77 -0.65
N PRO A 129 2.47 -31.33 -1.91
CA PRO A 129 3.48 -30.32 -2.23
C PRO A 129 3.39 -29.01 -1.41
N HIS A 130 2.17 -28.52 -1.15
CA HIS A 130 1.96 -27.29 -0.37
C HIS A 130 2.36 -27.43 1.11
N ILE A 131 2.15 -28.62 1.71
CA ILE A 131 2.57 -28.91 3.10
C ILE A 131 4.09 -29.01 3.18
N ARG A 132 4.71 -29.67 2.20
CA ARG A 132 6.15 -29.77 2.06
C ARG A 132 6.81 -28.40 1.99
N LEU A 133 6.30 -27.53 1.11
CA LEU A 133 6.78 -26.16 0.99
C LEU A 133 6.56 -25.36 2.28
N LEU A 134 5.37 -25.44 2.89
CA LEU A 134 5.08 -24.76 4.16
C LEU A 134 6.06 -25.18 5.27
N HIS A 135 6.33 -26.48 5.40
CA HIS A 135 7.30 -27.00 6.36
C HIS A 135 8.69 -26.43 6.09
N ALA A 136 9.17 -26.49 4.84
CA ALA A 136 10.47 -25.95 4.45
C ALA A 136 10.61 -24.45 4.76
N LEU A 137 9.58 -23.66 4.47
CA LEU A 137 9.56 -22.22 4.79
C LEU A 137 9.58 -21.98 6.30
N ARG A 138 8.82 -22.75 7.08
CA ARG A 138 8.82 -22.66 8.55
C ARG A 138 10.19 -22.98 9.13
N THR A 139 10.79 -24.10 8.73
CA THR A 139 12.13 -24.49 9.18
C THR A 139 13.19 -23.45 8.79
N ALA A 140 13.10 -22.90 7.57
CA ALA A 140 14.02 -21.83 7.13
C ALA A 140 13.89 -20.58 8.01
N MET A 141 12.67 -20.11 8.29
CA MET A 141 12.44 -18.95 9.15
C MET A 141 12.87 -19.20 10.60
N GLN A 142 12.65 -20.40 11.14
CA GLN A 142 13.12 -20.79 12.47
C GLN A 142 14.65 -20.75 12.55
N ARG A 143 15.36 -21.26 11.54
CA ARG A 143 16.82 -21.18 11.47
C ARG A 143 17.29 -19.72 11.40
N LEU A 144 16.67 -18.91 10.56
CA LEU A 144 17.01 -17.50 10.42
C LEU A 144 16.71 -16.70 11.70
N ALA A 145 15.71 -17.09 12.48
CA ALA A 145 15.42 -16.46 13.77
C ALA A 145 16.56 -16.62 14.78
N LEU A 146 17.36 -17.70 14.69
CA LEU A 146 18.54 -17.92 15.55
C LEU A 146 19.70 -16.97 15.23
N VAL A 147 19.72 -16.39 14.03
CA VAL A 147 20.78 -15.49 13.54
C VAL A 147 20.20 -14.13 13.12
N ARG A 148 19.13 -13.70 13.81
CA ARG A 148 18.31 -12.54 13.42
C ARG A 148 19.08 -11.23 13.34
N ASP A 149 20.14 -11.08 14.12
CA ASP A 149 21.02 -9.92 14.19
C ASP A 149 22.01 -9.83 13.03
N HIS A 150 22.19 -10.88 12.24
CA HIS A 150 23.12 -10.94 11.11
C HIS A 150 22.55 -10.45 9.77
N PHE A 151 21.25 -10.17 9.68
CA PHE A 151 20.60 -9.69 8.47
C PHE A 151 19.44 -8.73 8.76
N ASP A 152 19.04 -7.96 7.74
CA ASP A 152 17.97 -6.97 7.85
C ASP A 152 16.72 -7.40 7.06
N VAL A 153 16.92 -8.05 5.91
CA VAL A 153 15.84 -8.57 5.05
C VAL A 153 16.20 -9.94 4.49
N VAL A 154 15.20 -10.82 4.35
CA VAL A 154 15.36 -12.13 3.70
C VAL A 154 14.81 -12.08 2.28
N LEU A 155 15.65 -12.34 1.29
CA LEU A 155 15.24 -12.55 -0.09
C LEU A 155 14.85 -14.03 -0.28
N VAL A 156 13.58 -14.28 -0.55
CA VAL A 156 13.01 -15.64 -0.69
C VAL A 156 12.69 -15.91 -2.15
N HIS A 157 13.40 -16.85 -2.76
CA HIS A 157 13.17 -17.29 -4.13
C HIS A 157 12.18 -18.45 -4.16
N LEU A 158 11.02 -18.20 -4.76
CA LEU A 158 10.00 -19.19 -5.07
C LEU A 158 9.99 -19.43 -6.59
N PRO A 159 10.70 -20.46 -7.10
CA PRO A 159 10.82 -20.72 -8.54
C PRO A 159 9.50 -21.17 -9.16
N ASP A 160 9.35 -20.98 -10.46
CA ASP A 160 8.14 -21.36 -11.20
C ASP A 160 7.93 -22.89 -11.18
N ALA A 161 9.00 -23.68 -11.02
CA ALA A 161 8.94 -25.12 -10.82
C ALA A 161 8.15 -25.54 -9.57
N TRP A 162 8.00 -24.68 -8.56
CA TRP A 162 7.25 -24.97 -7.34
C TRP A 162 5.79 -24.49 -7.40
N GLN A 163 5.30 -24.02 -8.55
CA GLN A 163 3.96 -23.43 -8.66
C GLN A 163 2.84 -24.37 -8.19
N ILE A 164 2.99 -25.69 -8.36
CA ILE A 164 2.03 -26.69 -7.88
C ILE A 164 1.82 -26.68 -6.35
N ALA A 165 2.78 -26.11 -5.61
CA ALA A 165 2.75 -26.00 -4.15
C ALA A 165 2.31 -24.62 -3.66
N PHE A 166 2.07 -23.63 -4.53
CA PHE A 166 1.84 -22.25 -4.09
C PHE A 166 0.42 -22.00 -3.58
N ARG A 167 -0.59 -22.68 -4.12
CA ARG A 167 -2.00 -22.41 -3.80
C ARG A 167 -2.83 -23.68 -3.74
N THR A 168 -3.62 -23.80 -2.69
CA THR A 168 -4.74 -24.75 -2.55
C THR A 168 -5.88 -24.04 -1.82
N PRO A 169 -7.12 -24.58 -1.80
CA PRO A 169 -8.20 -23.97 -1.02
C PRO A 169 -7.78 -23.77 0.45
N GLY A 170 -7.82 -22.53 0.93
CA GLY A 170 -7.40 -22.16 2.29
C GLY A 170 -5.89 -21.98 2.49
N PHE A 171 -5.08 -22.01 1.43
CA PHE A 171 -3.63 -21.84 1.52
C PHE A 171 -3.07 -21.02 0.36
N ASP A 172 -2.22 -20.04 0.69
CA ASP A 172 -1.37 -19.33 -0.24
C ASP A 172 0.05 -19.24 0.35
N ALA A 173 1.05 -19.77 -0.36
CA ALA A 173 2.42 -19.88 0.14
C ALA A 173 3.07 -18.52 0.41
N HIS A 174 2.70 -17.49 -0.36
CA HIS A 174 3.17 -16.13 -0.11
C HIS A 174 2.58 -15.61 1.21
N ASP A 175 1.26 -15.73 1.41
CA ASP A 175 0.60 -15.27 2.62
C ASP A 175 1.07 -16.04 3.87
N ALA A 176 1.27 -17.35 3.75
CA ALA A 176 1.84 -18.18 4.82
C ALA A 176 3.27 -17.74 5.18
N LEU A 177 4.12 -17.46 4.19
CA LEU A 177 5.47 -16.93 4.42
C LEU A 177 5.44 -15.58 5.13
N LYS A 178 4.52 -14.68 4.75
CA LYS A 178 4.35 -13.38 5.42
C LYS A 178 3.98 -13.54 6.88
N ALA A 179 3.03 -14.43 7.18
CA ALA A 179 2.64 -14.70 8.56
C ALA A 179 3.77 -15.31 9.40
N ILE A 180 4.49 -16.29 8.86
CA ILE A 180 5.64 -16.91 9.56
C ILE A 180 6.73 -15.86 9.80
N GLY A 181 7.09 -15.09 8.77
CA GLY A 181 8.09 -14.02 8.89
C GLY A 181 7.68 -12.98 9.93
N ALA A 182 6.41 -12.57 9.93
CA ALA A 182 5.88 -11.63 10.92
C ALA A 182 5.97 -12.17 12.35
N GLY A 183 5.67 -13.45 12.57
CA GLY A 183 5.80 -14.11 13.88
C GLY A 183 7.23 -14.11 14.44
N HIS A 184 8.24 -14.09 13.58
CA HIS A 184 9.65 -13.99 13.96
C HIS A 184 10.23 -12.56 13.85
N GLY A 185 9.43 -11.56 13.46
CA GLY A 185 9.94 -10.21 13.19
C GLY A 185 10.96 -10.16 12.04
N ILE A 186 10.81 -11.05 11.06
CA ILE A 186 11.69 -11.22 9.89
C ILE A 186 11.02 -10.63 8.64
N PRO A 187 11.52 -9.51 8.09
CA PRO A 187 11.03 -8.96 6.83
C PRO A 187 11.43 -9.85 5.65
N THR A 188 10.48 -10.22 4.80
CA THR A 188 10.71 -11.07 3.63
C THR A 188 10.42 -10.34 2.31
N GLN A 189 11.27 -10.55 1.31
CA GLN A 189 11.04 -10.14 -0.08
C GLN A 189 10.96 -11.38 -0.95
N VAL A 190 9.77 -11.67 -1.47
CA VAL A 190 9.57 -12.81 -2.37
C VAL A 190 9.94 -12.42 -3.79
N ILE A 191 10.66 -13.31 -4.48
CA ILE A 191 10.95 -13.21 -5.91
C ILE A 191 10.67 -14.56 -6.60
N ASN A 192 10.34 -14.49 -7.89
CA ASN A 192 10.13 -15.65 -8.76
C ASN A 192 11.00 -15.54 -10.01
N ASP A 193 10.96 -16.55 -10.88
CA ASP A 193 11.87 -16.63 -12.04
C ASP A 193 11.70 -15.49 -13.05
N ARG A 194 10.53 -14.83 -13.05
CA ARG A 194 10.29 -13.63 -13.87
C ARG A 194 11.25 -12.50 -13.54
N VAL A 195 11.79 -12.44 -12.31
CA VAL A 195 12.78 -11.42 -11.92
C VAL A 195 14.05 -11.52 -12.76
N PHE A 196 14.43 -12.73 -13.17
CA PHE A 196 15.66 -12.99 -13.92
C PHE A 196 15.48 -12.69 -15.41
N THR A 197 14.28 -12.91 -15.94
CA THR A 197 13.93 -12.67 -17.35
C THR A 197 13.37 -11.27 -17.62
N PHE A 198 13.12 -10.46 -16.60
CA PHE A 198 12.58 -9.11 -16.76
C PHE A 198 13.55 -8.19 -17.52
N GLY A 199 13.10 -7.70 -18.69
CA GLY A 199 13.93 -6.93 -19.62
C GLY A 199 14.21 -5.49 -19.21
N TYR A 200 13.36 -4.87 -18.39
CA TYR A 200 13.52 -3.47 -17.98
C TYR A 200 14.34 -3.36 -16.69
N LYS A 201 15.67 -3.37 -16.80
CA LYS A 201 16.58 -3.44 -15.65
C LYS A 201 16.46 -2.26 -14.68
N ALA A 202 16.32 -1.03 -15.16
CA ALA A 202 16.12 0.13 -14.29
C ALA A 202 14.83 0.03 -13.47
N SER A 203 13.72 -0.36 -14.11
CA SER A 203 12.43 -0.57 -13.44
C SER A 203 12.47 -1.72 -12.43
N LEU A 204 13.17 -2.82 -12.75
CA LEU A 204 13.43 -3.90 -11.80
C LEU A 204 14.23 -3.40 -10.58
N ALA A 205 15.31 -2.67 -10.84
CA ALA A 205 16.20 -2.17 -9.80
C ALA A 205 15.48 -1.19 -8.86
N TRP A 206 14.69 -0.25 -9.41
CA TRP A 206 13.86 0.66 -8.61
C TRP A 206 12.89 -0.09 -7.70
N ARG A 207 12.07 -0.99 -8.25
CA ARG A 207 11.06 -1.74 -7.49
C ARG A 207 11.67 -2.54 -6.35
N LEU A 208 12.70 -3.33 -6.67
CA LEU A 208 13.30 -4.21 -5.68
C LEU A 208 14.10 -3.42 -4.64
N SER A 209 14.77 -2.35 -5.03
CA SER A 209 15.57 -1.54 -4.09
C SER A 209 14.69 -0.76 -3.10
N ILE A 210 13.60 -0.14 -3.56
CA ILE A 210 12.63 0.51 -2.67
C ILE A 210 12.06 -0.51 -1.68
N ALA A 211 11.64 -1.68 -2.16
CA ALA A 211 11.08 -2.72 -1.30
C ALA A 211 12.08 -3.22 -0.24
N LEU A 212 13.35 -3.42 -0.61
CA LEU A 212 14.41 -3.81 0.34
C LEU A 212 14.69 -2.72 1.37
N TYR A 213 14.84 -1.46 0.92
CA TYR A 213 15.09 -0.32 1.79
C TYR A 213 13.99 -0.16 2.84
N VAL A 214 12.73 -0.22 2.41
CA VAL A 214 11.57 -0.07 3.31
C VAL A 214 11.45 -1.25 4.28
N LYS A 215 11.71 -2.48 3.81
CA LYS A 215 11.70 -3.68 4.67
C LYS A 215 12.79 -3.65 5.73
N ALA A 216 13.95 -3.08 5.42
CA ALA A 216 15.01 -2.82 6.39
C ALA A 216 14.66 -1.70 7.38
N GLY A 217 13.62 -0.89 7.11
CA GLY A 217 13.14 0.18 7.99
C GLY A 217 13.36 1.59 7.44
N GLY A 218 13.88 1.70 6.22
CA GLY A 218 14.04 2.97 5.54
C GLY A 218 12.69 3.58 5.15
N ILE A 219 12.60 4.89 5.25
CA ILE A 219 11.49 5.70 4.75
C ILE A 219 11.96 6.35 3.44
N PRO A 220 11.38 5.99 2.28
CA PRO A 220 11.85 6.49 0.99
C PRO A 220 11.35 7.91 0.70
N TRP A 221 10.09 8.20 1.03
CA TRP A 221 9.45 9.52 0.95
C TRP A 221 8.25 9.56 1.88
N LYS A 222 7.73 10.76 2.11
CA LYS A 222 6.50 11.05 2.86
C LYS A 222 5.59 11.99 2.06
N LEU A 223 4.32 12.12 2.43
CA LEU A 223 3.51 13.23 1.90
C LEU A 223 3.99 14.55 2.50
N ALA A 224 4.11 15.58 1.66
CA ALA A 224 4.25 16.93 2.15
C ALA A 224 2.91 17.41 2.77
N PRO A 225 2.94 18.39 3.68
CA PRO A 225 1.72 18.95 4.28
C PRO A 225 0.68 19.35 3.23
N LEU A 226 -0.53 18.83 3.38
CA LEU A 226 -1.62 19.10 2.46
C LEU A 226 -2.37 20.36 2.92
N LYS A 227 -2.52 21.33 2.01
CA LYS A 227 -3.25 22.57 2.29
C LYS A 227 -4.67 22.28 2.77
N GLY A 228 -5.01 22.80 3.94
CA GLY A 228 -6.34 22.66 4.55
C GLY A 228 -6.54 21.40 5.38
N VAL A 229 -5.59 20.46 5.38
CA VAL A 229 -5.61 19.29 6.28
C VAL A 229 -4.97 19.71 7.61
N PRO A 230 -5.64 19.52 8.76
CA PRO A 230 -5.04 19.83 10.06
C PRO A 230 -3.75 19.05 10.29
N GLU A 231 -2.76 19.70 10.91
CA GLU A 231 -1.60 18.99 11.46
C GLU A 231 -2.06 17.90 12.45
N ASN A 232 -1.26 16.85 12.59
CA ASN A 232 -1.58 15.68 13.41
C ASN A 232 -2.90 14.99 13.02
N THR A 233 -3.23 14.99 11.72
CA THR A 233 -4.28 14.12 11.17
C THR A 233 -3.76 12.67 11.11
N ALA A 234 -4.60 11.71 11.48
CA ALA A 234 -4.33 10.29 11.34
C ALA A 234 -5.43 9.60 10.51
N TYR A 235 -5.06 8.53 9.81
CA TYR A 235 -6.00 7.74 9.02
C TYR A 235 -6.08 6.32 9.53
N ILE A 236 -7.28 5.77 9.55
CA ILE A 236 -7.54 4.36 9.81
C ILE A 236 -8.08 3.70 8.54
N GLY A 237 -7.45 2.63 8.08
CA GLY A 237 -8.00 1.76 7.05
C GLY A 237 -8.67 0.53 7.66
N LEU A 238 -9.93 0.27 7.31
CA LEU A 238 -10.66 -0.94 7.71
C LEU A 238 -10.90 -1.87 6.53
N ALA A 239 -10.63 -3.16 6.74
CA ALA A 239 -11.02 -4.23 5.83
C ALA A 239 -11.51 -5.44 6.62
N TYR A 240 -12.35 -6.23 5.97
CA TYR A 240 -12.98 -7.42 6.53
C TYR A 240 -12.48 -8.65 5.78
N ALA A 241 -12.19 -9.69 6.54
CA ALA A 241 -11.85 -11.00 6.01
C ALA A 241 -12.78 -12.03 6.65
N LEU A 242 -13.32 -12.94 5.84
CA LEU A 242 -14.00 -14.12 6.35
C LEU A 242 -12.95 -15.23 6.48
N ARG A 243 -12.86 -15.85 7.66
CA ARG A 243 -11.97 -16.99 7.92
C ARG A 243 -12.78 -18.29 7.91
N GLY A 244 -12.25 -19.33 7.25
CA GLY A 244 -12.85 -20.67 7.20
C GLY A 244 -13.53 -21.01 5.86
N ASN A 245 -14.26 -22.13 5.82
CA ASN A 245 -15.04 -22.54 4.64
C ASN A 245 -16.18 -21.53 4.43
N PRO A 246 -16.34 -20.95 3.22
CA PRO A 246 -17.45 -20.04 2.92
C PRO A 246 -18.80 -20.56 3.38
N GLN A 247 -19.05 -21.87 3.28
CA GLN A 247 -20.32 -22.54 3.61
C GLN A 247 -20.63 -22.61 5.13
N GLU A 248 -19.63 -22.44 6.00
CA GLU A 248 -19.74 -22.49 7.47
C GLU A 248 -19.20 -21.19 8.11
N ALA A 249 -19.24 -20.07 7.39
CA ALA A 249 -18.52 -18.85 7.77
C ALA A 249 -19.07 -18.20 9.05
N HIS A 250 -18.46 -18.53 10.19
CA HIS A 250 -18.78 -17.97 11.49
C HIS A 250 -17.92 -16.76 11.90
N TYR A 251 -16.91 -16.35 11.11
CA TYR A 251 -15.89 -15.41 11.59
C TYR A 251 -15.57 -14.28 10.60
N VAL A 252 -15.77 -13.04 11.05
CA VAL A 252 -15.30 -11.80 10.40
C VAL A 252 -14.07 -11.32 11.16
N THR A 253 -12.89 -11.38 10.54
CA THR A 253 -11.67 -10.74 11.04
C THR A 253 -11.59 -9.33 10.47
N CYS A 254 -11.61 -8.32 11.33
CA CYS A 254 -11.39 -6.93 10.97
C CYS A 254 -9.89 -6.61 11.06
N CYS A 255 -9.35 -5.99 10.00
CA CYS A 255 -7.99 -5.49 9.97
C CYS A 255 -8.04 -3.97 10.03
N SER A 256 -7.49 -3.40 11.09
CA SER A 256 -7.36 -1.95 11.26
C SER A 256 -5.90 -1.54 11.23
N GLN A 257 -5.61 -0.47 10.50
CA GLN A 257 -4.26 0.05 10.31
C GLN A 257 -4.25 1.56 10.48
N VAL A 258 -3.26 2.08 11.21
CA VAL A 258 -3.14 3.51 11.51
C VAL A 258 -1.99 4.12 10.70
N PHE A 259 -2.27 5.24 10.05
CA PHE A 259 -1.31 6.05 9.31
C PHE A 259 -1.23 7.45 9.92
N ASP A 260 -0.03 8.01 10.00
CA ASP A 260 0.09 9.46 10.19
C ASP A 260 -0.27 10.21 8.91
N ALA A 261 -0.49 11.53 9.02
CA ALA A 261 -0.79 12.44 7.90
C ALA A 261 0.16 12.23 6.70
N ASP A 262 1.43 11.99 7.00
CA ASP A 262 2.49 11.84 6.01
C ASP A 262 2.53 10.47 5.31
N GLY A 263 1.61 9.56 5.66
CA GLY A 263 1.64 8.15 5.25
C GLY A 263 2.68 7.29 6.00
N GLY A 264 3.22 7.80 7.12
CA GLY A 264 4.25 7.16 7.94
C GLY A 264 3.74 6.18 9.01
N GLY A 265 4.68 5.32 9.45
CA GLY A 265 4.62 4.38 10.59
C GLY A 265 3.35 3.57 10.78
N MET A 266 3.15 2.73 9.78
CA MET A 266 2.03 1.81 9.67
C MET A 266 2.16 0.63 10.63
N GLN A 267 1.25 0.59 11.60
CA GLN A 267 1.00 -0.58 12.42
C GLN A 267 -0.43 -1.06 12.17
N PHE A 268 -0.60 -2.37 12.19
CA PHE A 268 -1.94 -2.94 12.10
C PHE A 268 -2.23 -3.84 13.28
N VAL A 269 -3.52 -4.04 13.45
CA VAL A 269 -4.11 -4.94 14.42
C VAL A 269 -5.16 -5.79 13.70
N ALA A 270 -5.05 -7.11 13.89
CA ALA A 270 -6.12 -8.04 13.58
C ALA A 270 -7.07 -8.13 14.78
N PHE A 271 -8.36 -8.05 14.51
CA PHE A 271 -9.42 -8.19 15.50
C PHE A 271 -10.44 -9.21 15.01
N GLU A 272 -10.78 -10.17 15.84
CA GLU A 272 -11.83 -11.16 15.56
C GLU A 272 -13.14 -10.64 16.16
N ALA A 273 -14.15 -10.46 15.31
CA ALA A 273 -15.48 -10.05 15.74
C ALA A 273 -16.05 -11.08 16.72
N ARG A 274 -16.64 -10.60 17.81
CA ARG A 274 -17.20 -11.47 18.85
C ARG A 274 -18.63 -11.86 18.56
N ASP A 275 -19.37 -10.98 17.89
CA ASP A 275 -20.76 -11.22 17.59
C ASP A 275 -20.88 -12.21 16.42
N PRO A 276 -21.76 -13.23 16.54
CA PRO A 276 -21.97 -14.18 15.47
C PRO A 276 -22.50 -13.46 14.23
N VAL A 277 -22.03 -13.90 13.05
CA VAL A 277 -22.52 -13.43 11.76
C VAL A 277 -24.01 -13.72 11.66
N LYS A 278 -24.85 -12.66 11.78
CA LYS A 278 -26.31 -12.78 11.76
C LYS A 278 -26.84 -13.29 10.42
N ASP A 279 -26.22 -12.86 9.32
CA ASP A 279 -26.54 -13.27 7.95
C ASP A 279 -25.23 -13.53 7.18
N VAL A 280 -25.00 -14.79 6.83
CA VAL A 280 -23.80 -15.24 6.11
C VAL A 280 -23.77 -14.69 4.68
N ASP A 281 -24.92 -14.53 4.02
CA ASP A 281 -25.01 -14.00 2.66
C ASP A 281 -24.87 -12.47 2.62
N GLU A 282 -25.32 -11.76 3.66
CA GLU A 282 -24.99 -10.34 3.85
C GLU A 282 -23.50 -10.18 4.17
N ALA A 283 -22.93 -10.98 5.08
CA ALA A 283 -21.50 -10.88 5.43
C ALA A 283 -20.56 -11.25 4.28
N ARG A 284 -20.96 -12.16 3.38
CA ARG A 284 -20.23 -12.44 2.14
C ARG A 284 -20.25 -11.28 1.15
N ARG A 285 -21.32 -10.47 1.13
CA ARG A 285 -21.47 -9.35 0.20
C ARG A 285 -20.92 -8.04 0.78
N ASN A 286 -21.31 -7.72 2.01
CA ASN A 286 -20.99 -6.51 2.76
C ASN A 286 -20.90 -6.84 4.26
N PRO A 287 -19.74 -7.27 4.76
CA PRO A 287 -19.53 -7.45 6.19
C PRO A 287 -19.59 -6.09 6.91
N PHE A 288 -20.24 -6.07 8.06
CA PHE A 288 -20.31 -4.92 8.97
C PHE A 288 -20.09 -5.40 10.41
N LEU A 289 -19.59 -4.51 11.25
CA LEU A 289 -19.43 -4.77 12.68
C LEU A 289 -20.67 -4.35 13.44
N SER A 290 -20.90 -5.00 14.59
CA SER A 290 -21.78 -4.43 15.59
C SER A 290 -21.17 -3.15 16.16
N ARG A 291 -21.99 -2.37 16.87
CA ARG A 291 -21.51 -1.21 17.63
C ARG A 291 -20.34 -1.56 18.56
N SER A 292 -20.42 -2.71 19.24
CA SER A 292 -19.43 -3.12 20.23
C SER A 292 -18.10 -3.51 19.59
N ASP A 293 -18.14 -4.27 18.49
CA ASP A 293 -16.94 -4.68 17.75
C ASP A 293 -16.29 -3.48 17.06
N MET A 294 -17.07 -2.57 16.45
CA MET A 294 -16.53 -1.35 15.86
C MET A 294 -15.83 -0.47 16.90
N ARG A 295 -16.44 -0.31 18.08
CA ARG A 295 -15.84 0.42 19.19
C ARG A 295 -14.53 -0.21 19.63
N ALA A 296 -14.51 -1.53 19.79
CA ALA A 296 -13.31 -2.26 20.24
C ALA A 296 -12.15 -2.16 19.24
N VAL A 297 -12.42 -2.31 17.94
CA VAL A 297 -11.41 -2.19 16.88
C VAL A 297 -10.80 -0.79 16.88
N LEU A 298 -11.63 0.26 16.87
CA LEU A 298 -11.15 1.64 16.77
C LEU A 298 -10.45 2.11 18.04
N ALA A 299 -10.94 1.73 19.23
CA ALA A 299 -10.26 2.04 20.49
C ALA A 299 -8.86 1.40 20.54
N ARG A 300 -8.73 0.17 20.03
CA ARG A 300 -7.44 -0.51 19.96
C ARG A 300 -6.50 0.16 18.96
N SER A 301 -6.99 0.57 17.80
CA SER A 301 -6.21 1.34 16.83
C SER A 301 -5.77 2.69 17.37
N LEU A 302 -6.63 3.40 18.11
CA LEU A 302 -6.27 4.63 18.78
C LEU A 302 -5.18 4.41 19.84
N THR A 303 -5.26 3.31 20.60
CA THR A 303 -4.22 2.95 21.57
C THR A 303 -2.86 2.72 20.89
N LEU A 304 -2.83 2.10 19.70
CA LEU A 304 -1.60 1.95 18.92
C LEU A 304 -1.03 3.31 18.51
N TYR A 305 -1.88 4.21 18.01
CA TYR A 305 -1.46 5.56 17.67
C TYR A 305 -0.82 6.26 18.87
N GLN A 306 -1.48 6.23 20.03
CA GLN A 306 -0.97 6.86 21.25
C GLN A 306 0.36 6.26 21.68
N SER A 307 0.47 4.93 21.66
CA SER A 307 1.72 4.24 22.06
C SER A 307 2.93 4.67 21.24
N ARG A 308 2.72 5.01 19.97
CA ARG A 308 3.75 5.47 19.05
C ARG A 308 4.03 6.97 19.16
N ASN A 309 3.02 7.76 19.48
CA ASN A 309 3.08 9.22 19.52
C ASN A 309 3.15 9.77 20.96
N GLY A 310 3.82 9.05 21.87
CA GLY A 310 4.10 9.53 23.23
C GLY A 310 2.84 9.77 24.08
N GLY A 311 1.76 9.04 23.82
CA GLY A 311 0.46 9.18 24.48
C GLY A 311 -0.47 10.21 23.86
N MET A 312 0.00 10.98 22.86
CA MET A 312 -0.80 12.04 22.22
C MET A 312 -1.92 11.47 21.35
N LEU A 313 -3.05 12.16 21.36
CA LEU A 313 -4.17 11.92 20.46
C LEU A 313 -3.98 12.71 19.16
N PRO A 314 -4.43 12.19 18.00
CA PRO A 314 -4.47 12.98 16.78
C PRO A 314 -5.51 14.09 16.92
N ARG A 315 -5.29 15.20 16.24
CA ARG A 315 -6.27 16.29 16.17
C ARG A 315 -7.50 15.87 15.37
N ARG A 316 -7.25 15.21 14.22
CA ARG A 316 -8.28 14.69 13.32
C ARG A 316 -8.02 13.23 13.01
N LEU A 317 -9.06 12.40 13.01
CA LEU A 317 -8.98 10.99 12.66
C LEU A 317 -9.99 10.64 11.57
N VAL A 318 -9.50 10.07 10.47
CA VAL A 318 -10.32 9.71 9.30
C VAL A 318 -10.35 8.19 9.13
N VAL A 319 -11.53 7.59 9.15
CA VAL A 319 -11.73 6.15 8.96
C VAL A 319 -12.15 5.87 7.51
N HIS A 320 -11.33 5.12 6.79
CA HIS A 320 -11.56 4.65 5.42
C HIS A 320 -12.03 3.18 5.42
N LYS A 321 -13.14 2.90 4.74
CA LYS A 321 -13.69 1.55 4.51
C LYS A 321 -14.16 1.42 3.07
N THR A 322 -14.23 0.21 2.52
CA THR A 322 -14.68 -0.01 1.12
C THR A 322 -16.18 -0.22 0.94
N THR A 323 -16.90 -0.39 2.05
CA THR A 323 -18.34 -0.59 2.08
C THR A 323 -18.98 0.46 3.00
N SER A 324 -20.27 0.68 2.80
CA SER A 324 -21.03 1.69 3.53
C SER A 324 -21.02 1.46 5.05
N PHE A 325 -21.02 2.55 5.81
CA PHE A 325 -21.17 2.49 7.27
C PHE A 325 -22.64 2.30 7.65
N LYS A 326 -22.92 1.28 8.46
CA LYS A 326 -24.23 1.10 9.09
C LYS A 326 -24.36 2.03 10.32
N PRO A 327 -25.58 2.38 10.76
CA PRO A 327 -25.77 3.22 11.95
C PRO A 327 -25.04 2.71 13.20
N GLU A 328 -25.11 1.40 13.48
CA GLU A 328 -24.39 0.80 14.62
C GLU A 328 -22.86 0.98 14.54
N GLU A 329 -22.29 0.86 13.34
CA GLU A 329 -20.86 1.10 13.12
C GLU A 329 -20.49 2.56 13.38
N LEU A 330 -21.33 3.51 12.93
CA LEU A 330 -21.11 4.93 13.18
C LEU A 330 -21.16 5.26 14.67
N GLU A 331 -22.15 4.73 15.39
CA GLU A 331 -22.23 4.89 16.85
C GLU A 331 -21.01 4.31 17.55
N GLY A 332 -20.56 3.10 17.15
CA GLY A 332 -19.38 2.47 17.73
C GLY A 332 -18.10 3.25 17.46
N ALA A 333 -17.99 3.83 16.26
CA ALA A 333 -16.85 4.68 15.87
C ALA A 333 -16.82 6.00 16.65
N LEU A 334 -17.94 6.70 16.75
CA LEU A 334 -18.04 7.96 17.48
C LEU A 334 -17.84 7.76 18.99
N ASP A 335 -18.32 6.64 19.54
CA ASP A 335 -18.04 6.23 20.93
C ASP A 335 -16.53 6.08 21.19
N ALA A 336 -15.85 5.27 20.34
CA ALA A 336 -14.42 4.97 20.49
C ALA A 336 -13.53 6.20 20.32
N LEU A 337 -13.95 7.14 19.47
CA LEU A 337 -13.18 8.30 19.06
C LEU A 337 -13.68 9.60 19.71
N SER A 338 -14.49 9.50 20.76
CA SER A 338 -15.10 10.65 21.46
C SER A 338 -14.09 11.64 22.03
N ALA A 339 -12.85 11.22 22.28
CA ALA A 339 -11.76 12.08 22.74
C ALA A 339 -11.04 12.84 21.60
N ILE A 340 -11.34 12.53 20.34
CA ILE A 340 -10.75 13.17 19.16
C ILE A 340 -11.59 14.39 18.76
N GLN A 341 -10.93 15.50 18.48
CA GLN A 341 -11.61 16.75 18.14
C GLN A 341 -12.40 16.66 16.83
N GLU A 342 -11.83 16.01 15.82
CA GLU A 342 -12.43 15.88 14.49
C GLU A 342 -12.40 14.41 14.02
N VAL A 343 -13.57 13.84 13.76
CA VAL A 343 -13.71 12.45 13.28
C VAL A 343 -14.45 12.42 11.96
N GLU A 344 -13.89 11.73 10.97
CA GLU A 344 -14.57 11.45 9.71
C GLU A 344 -14.68 9.95 9.44
N CYS A 345 -15.83 9.53 8.92
CA CYS A 345 -16.06 8.17 8.43
C CYS A 345 -16.38 8.23 6.95
N VAL A 346 -15.52 7.65 6.11
CA VAL A 346 -15.57 7.79 4.65
C VAL A 346 -15.52 6.41 3.99
N GLU A 347 -16.52 6.15 3.16
CA GLU A 347 -16.49 5.04 2.22
C GLU A 347 -15.64 5.44 1.00
N VAL A 348 -14.71 4.56 0.61
CA VAL A 348 -13.88 4.70 -0.59
C VAL A 348 -14.08 3.46 -1.46
N ALA A 349 -14.88 3.59 -2.52
CA ALA A 349 -15.22 2.49 -3.42
C ALA A 349 -14.58 2.68 -4.81
N SER A 350 -14.03 1.60 -5.38
CA SER A 350 -13.33 1.61 -6.68
C SER A 350 -14.15 1.03 -7.85
N ASN A 351 -15.43 0.75 -7.63
CA ASN A 351 -16.33 0.08 -8.60
C ASN A 351 -17.23 1.06 -9.36
N ALA A 352 -16.84 2.34 -9.47
CA ALA A 352 -17.64 3.33 -10.17
C ALA A 352 -17.86 2.94 -11.65
N GLY A 353 -19.12 2.98 -12.09
CA GLY A 353 -19.51 2.74 -13.49
C GLY A 353 -19.13 3.89 -14.45
N TRP A 354 -18.55 4.97 -13.93
CA TRP A 354 -18.27 6.19 -14.68
C TRP A 354 -16.93 6.14 -15.43
N ARG A 355 -16.84 6.94 -16.50
CA ARG A 355 -15.60 7.30 -17.20
C ARG A 355 -15.63 8.79 -17.50
N GLY A 356 -14.48 9.42 -17.47
CA GLY A 356 -14.30 10.82 -17.84
C GLY A 356 -13.55 10.92 -19.16
N VAL A 357 -13.99 11.82 -20.02
CA VAL A 357 -13.23 12.26 -21.22
C VAL A 357 -12.94 13.73 -21.03
N TRP A 358 -11.68 14.12 -21.14
CA TRP A 358 -11.30 15.52 -21.08
C TRP A 358 -11.57 16.16 -22.44
N LEU A 359 -12.28 17.29 -22.45
CA LEU A 359 -12.53 18.05 -23.66
C LEU A 359 -11.65 19.29 -23.63
N GLN A 360 -10.80 19.43 -24.64
CA GLN A 360 -10.00 20.63 -24.86
C GLN A 360 -10.65 21.51 -25.92
N GLU A 361 -10.24 22.77 -25.99
CA GLU A 361 -10.64 23.64 -27.09
C GLU A 361 -10.21 23.03 -28.42
N SER A 362 -11.11 23.03 -29.39
CA SER A 362 -10.84 22.48 -30.72
C SER A 362 -9.71 23.24 -31.38
N ARG A 363 -8.72 22.53 -31.94
CA ARG A 363 -7.65 23.16 -32.74
C ARG A 363 -8.18 23.96 -33.94
N ASN A 364 -9.35 23.58 -34.45
CA ASN A 364 -10.09 24.29 -35.49
C ASN A 364 -11.52 24.56 -34.98
N PRO A 365 -11.74 25.63 -34.20
CA PRO A 365 -13.03 25.88 -33.58
C PRO A 365 -14.06 26.30 -34.65
N THR A 366 -15.20 25.60 -34.67
CA THR A 366 -16.38 25.99 -35.45
C THR A 366 -17.57 26.15 -34.51
N PRO A 367 -18.67 26.83 -34.92
CA PRO A 367 -19.87 26.94 -34.09
C PRO A 367 -20.41 25.58 -33.62
N GLN A 368 -20.23 24.53 -34.42
CA GLN A 368 -20.66 23.15 -34.15
C GLN A 368 -19.60 22.31 -33.43
N ARG A 369 -18.31 22.70 -33.45
CA ARG A 369 -17.20 21.97 -32.85
C ARG A 369 -16.30 22.90 -32.06
N LYS A 370 -16.80 23.35 -30.91
CA LYS A 370 -16.06 24.21 -29.97
C LYS A 370 -14.99 23.46 -29.20
N SER A 371 -15.20 22.16 -28.96
CA SER A 371 -14.28 21.31 -28.20
C SER A 371 -14.05 19.98 -28.89
N GLU A 372 -12.91 19.35 -28.59
CA GLU A 372 -12.57 18.00 -29.02
C GLU A 372 -12.01 17.17 -27.84
N PRO A 373 -12.13 15.83 -27.88
CA PRO A 373 -11.49 14.99 -26.87
C PRO A 373 -9.98 15.17 -26.88
N ASP A 374 -9.39 15.28 -25.69
CA ASP A 374 -7.95 15.20 -25.50
C ASP A 374 -7.44 13.79 -25.85
N GLY A 375 -6.20 13.71 -26.31
CA GLY A 375 -5.50 12.43 -26.53
C GLY A 375 -5.10 11.74 -25.23
N TYR A 376 -5.16 12.43 -24.10
CA TYR A 376 -4.91 11.91 -22.75
C TYR A 376 -6.20 11.79 -21.93
N PRO A 377 -6.21 10.90 -20.91
CA PRO A 377 -7.35 10.81 -20.00
C PRO A 377 -7.48 12.09 -19.18
N VAL A 378 -8.59 12.21 -18.45
CA VAL A 378 -8.82 13.30 -17.51
C VAL A 378 -7.62 13.54 -16.59
N PRO A 379 -7.35 14.81 -16.22
CA PRO A 379 -6.31 15.12 -15.25
C PRO A 379 -6.49 14.33 -13.96
N ARG A 380 -5.39 13.78 -13.46
CA ARG A 380 -5.36 13.21 -12.10
C ARG A 380 -5.69 14.32 -11.11
N GLY A 381 -6.59 14.02 -10.17
CA GLY A 381 -7.13 14.99 -9.22
C GLY A 381 -8.40 15.69 -9.70
N ALA A 382 -8.96 15.33 -10.86
CA ALA A 382 -10.30 15.80 -11.22
C ALA A 382 -11.36 15.25 -10.24
N VAL A 383 -12.22 16.13 -9.75
CA VAL A 383 -13.28 15.83 -8.77
C VAL A 383 -14.62 16.26 -9.32
N MET A 384 -15.58 15.36 -9.36
CA MET A 384 -16.96 15.65 -9.70
C MET A 384 -17.83 15.44 -8.45
N GLN A 385 -18.30 16.53 -7.85
CA GLN A 385 -19.18 16.45 -6.69
C GLN A 385 -20.55 15.92 -7.10
N ARG A 386 -21.05 14.97 -6.33
CA ARG A 386 -22.38 14.37 -6.50
C ARG A 386 -23.37 14.94 -5.49
N SER A 387 -22.89 15.27 -4.30
CA SER A 387 -23.63 15.93 -3.21
C SER A 387 -22.63 16.59 -2.26
N GLY A 388 -23.12 17.32 -1.25
CA GLY A 388 -22.26 17.86 -0.18
C GLY A 388 -21.50 16.82 0.64
N LYS A 389 -21.81 15.52 0.48
CA LYS A 389 -21.14 14.41 1.17
C LYS A 389 -20.56 13.34 0.25
N SER A 390 -20.60 13.52 -1.07
CA SER A 390 -20.07 12.51 -1.99
C SER A 390 -19.52 13.08 -3.28
N ALA A 391 -18.47 12.44 -3.79
CA ALA A 391 -17.80 12.85 -5.02
C ALA A 391 -17.22 11.65 -5.78
N LEU A 392 -17.04 11.82 -7.09
CA LEU A 392 -16.17 10.98 -7.90
C LEU A 392 -14.79 11.65 -7.97
N VAL A 393 -13.73 10.90 -7.76
CA VAL A 393 -12.35 11.41 -7.75
C VAL A 393 -11.50 10.59 -8.71
N TRP A 394 -10.93 11.22 -9.73
CA TRP A 394 -9.99 10.58 -10.64
C TRP A 394 -8.59 10.58 -10.04
N VAL A 395 -8.31 9.55 -9.24
CA VAL A 395 -6.94 9.28 -8.76
C VAL A 395 -6.06 8.72 -9.88
N ALA A 396 -6.63 8.11 -10.91
CA ALA A 396 -5.89 7.75 -12.11
C ALA A 396 -6.19 8.73 -13.24
N GLY A 397 -5.16 9.24 -13.91
CA GLY A 397 -5.32 10.28 -14.92
C GLY A 397 -3.98 10.81 -15.43
N ASN A 398 -4.05 11.86 -16.24
CA ASN A 398 -2.86 12.54 -16.72
C ASN A 398 -2.20 13.34 -15.58
N ALA A 399 -0.90 13.16 -15.37
CA ALA A 399 -0.08 13.78 -14.33
C ALA A 399 1.22 14.35 -14.92
N PRO A 400 1.15 15.43 -15.72
CA PRO A 400 2.30 15.96 -16.46
C PRO A 400 3.44 16.40 -15.53
N ARG A 401 3.14 16.92 -14.34
CA ARG A 401 4.15 17.33 -13.33
C ARG A 401 4.99 16.16 -12.80
N ALA A 402 4.48 14.92 -12.89
CA ALA A 402 5.25 13.73 -12.53
C ALA A 402 6.22 13.29 -13.63
N ALA A 403 6.04 13.78 -14.86
CA ALA A 403 6.90 13.46 -15.98
C ALA A 403 8.13 14.38 -16.03
N SER A 404 9.18 13.93 -16.71
CA SER A 404 10.30 14.77 -17.15
C SER A 404 9.96 15.61 -18.37
N ARG A 405 8.96 15.19 -19.16
CA ARG A 405 8.45 15.92 -20.33
C ARG A 405 7.01 15.52 -20.65
N GLY A 406 6.19 16.51 -21.02
CA GLY A 406 4.84 16.33 -21.52
C GLY A 406 3.91 15.58 -20.54
N ASP A 407 2.91 14.93 -21.10
CA ASP A 407 1.90 14.19 -20.36
C ASP A 407 2.39 12.83 -19.86
N TYR A 408 1.80 12.37 -18.76
CA TYR A 408 2.08 11.05 -18.20
C TYR A 408 0.83 10.43 -17.61
N TYR A 409 0.45 9.28 -18.16
CA TYR A 409 -0.60 8.44 -17.63
C TYR A 409 -0.02 7.08 -17.26
N GLN A 410 -0.03 6.76 -15.97
CA GLN A 410 0.47 5.49 -15.47
C GLN A 410 -0.32 4.32 -16.08
N GLY A 411 0.42 3.34 -16.59
CA GLY A 411 -0.15 2.13 -17.22
C GLY A 411 -0.57 2.32 -18.67
N GLY A 412 -0.89 3.54 -19.11
CA GLY A 412 -1.18 3.87 -20.52
C GLY A 412 -2.33 3.07 -21.15
N LYS A 413 -3.19 2.46 -20.33
CA LYS A 413 -4.22 1.51 -20.78
C LYS A 413 -5.58 1.93 -20.26
N SER A 414 -6.57 1.92 -21.15
CA SER A 414 -7.98 2.21 -20.88
C SER A 414 -8.27 3.61 -20.32
N ILE A 415 -9.52 4.06 -20.45
CA ILE A 415 -9.99 5.30 -19.81
C ILE A 415 -10.13 5.04 -18.30
N PRO A 416 -9.53 5.87 -17.42
CA PRO A 416 -9.54 5.62 -15.98
C PRO A 416 -10.94 5.75 -15.39
N ARG A 417 -11.20 4.93 -14.37
CA ARG A 417 -12.37 5.02 -13.51
C ARG A 417 -12.06 5.92 -12.31
N PRO A 418 -13.00 6.77 -11.87
CA PRO A 418 -12.86 7.45 -10.60
C PRO A 418 -13.08 6.47 -9.44
N ILE A 419 -12.56 6.81 -8.26
CA ILE A 419 -13.07 6.28 -7.00
C ILE A 419 -14.31 7.08 -6.59
N ASN A 420 -15.27 6.41 -5.94
CA ASN A 420 -16.42 7.05 -5.33
C ASN A 420 -16.13 7.23 -3.84
N ILE A 421 -16.21 8.46 -3.36
CA ILE A 421 -16.09 8.79 -1.94
C ILE A 421 -17.45 9.21 -1.39
N VAL A 422 -17.80 8.70 -0.21
CA VAL A 422 -19.03 9.05 0.51
C VAL A 422 -18.70 9.27 1.98
N ARG A 423 -18.94 10.47 2.50
CA ARG A 423 -18.79 10.81 3.91
C ARG A 423 -20.08 10.45 4.67
N TYR A 424 -19.94 9.62 5.70
CA TYR A 424 -21.02 9.20 6.59
C TYR A 424 -21.01 9.96 7.93
N ALA A 425 -19.83 10.39 8.39
CA ALA A 425 -19.65 11.26 9.54
C ALA A 425 -18.50 12.25 9.28
N GLY A 426 -18.57 13.43 9.90
CA GLY A 426 -17.59 14.51 9.71
C GLY A 426 -18.18 15.77 9.09
N ILE A 427 -17.42 16.86 9.17
CA ILE A 427 -17.81 18.20 8.68
C ILE A 427 -16.76 18.75 7.71
N GLY A 428 -17.14 19.74 6.90
CA GLY A 428 -16.23 20.43 5.98
C GLY A 428 -16.43 20.07 4.51
N PRO A 429 -15.63 20.63 3.59
CA PRO A 429 -15.73 20.38 2.16
C PRO A 429 -15.35 18.93 1.81
N ILE A 430 -16.06 18.31 0.87
CA ILE A 430 -15.76 16.93 0.42
C ILE A 430 -14.47 16.87 -0.40
N GLU A 431 -14.05 18.00 -0.96
CA GLU A 431 -12.82 18.18 -1.72
C GLU A 431 -11.58 17.99 -0.86
N LEU A 432 -11.64 18.29 0.45
CA LEU A 432 -10.54 18.01 1.37
C LEU A 432 -10.34 16.49 1.48
N THR A 433 -11.40 15.74 1.73
CA THR A 433 -11.37 14.27 1.75
C THR A 433 -10.92 13.69 0.40
N ALA A 434 -11.35 14.30 -0.73
CA ALA A 434 -10.89 13.91 -2.06
C ALA A 434 -9.38 14.13 -2.24
N PHE A 435 -8.85 15.24 -1.71
CA PHE A 435 -7.44 15.58 -1.77
C PHE A 435 -6.58 14.67 -0.92
N GLU A 436 -7.04 14.31 0.28
CA GLU A 436 -6.40 13.32 1.14
C GLU A 436 -6.40 11.94 0.48
N ALA A 437 -7.53 11.49 -0.07
CA ALA A 437 -7.61 10.23 -0.80
C ALA A 437 -6.66 10.21 -2.02
N LEU A 438 -6.59 11.31 -2.77
CA LEU A 438 -5.65 11.48 -3.88
C LEU A 438 -4.21 11.38 -3.41
N ALA A 439 -3.83 12.08 -2.34
CA ALA A 439 -2.47 12.08 -1.80
C ALA A 439 -2.07 10.70 -1.29
N LEU A 440 -2.91 10.04 -0.50
CA LEU A 440 -2.67 8.72 0.06
C LEU A 440 -2.50 7.62 -1.01
N THR A 441 -2.90 7.85 -2.26
CA THR A 441 -2.58 6.91 -3.36
C THR A 441 -1.10 6.86 -3.71
N LYS A 442 -0.30 7.87 -3.36
CA LYS A 442 1.17 7.92 -3.59
C LYS A 442 2.00 7.22 -2.52
N MET A 443 1.33 6.66 -1.51
CA MET A 443 1.98 6.16 -0.30
C MET A 443 2.13 4.64 -0.27
N ASP A 444 2.01 3.98 -1.42
CA ASP A 444 2.42 2.58 -1.53
C ASP A 444 3.93 2.45 -1.75
N TRP A 445 4.68 2.16 -0.68
CA TRP A 445 6.13 1.94 -0.72
C TRP A 445 6.55 0.57 -1.27
N ASN A 446 5.63 -0.25 -1.76
CA ASN A 446 5.95 -1.57 -2.31
C ASN A 446 6.25 -1.56 -3.81
N ASN A 447 6.19 -0.41 -4.48
CA ASN A 447 6.40 -0.32 -5.92
C ASN A 447 7.02 1.03 -6.33
N ASP A 448 7.32 1.18 -7.63
CA ASP A 448 7.95 2.36 -8.22
C ASP A 448 6.94 3.29 -8.93
N ALA A 449 5.66 3.03 -8.78
CA ALA A 449 4.58 3.72 -9.46
C ALA A 449 4.31 5.09 -8.81
N LEU A 450 3.70 6.00 -9.57
CA LEU A 450 3.34 7.34 -9.09
C LEU A 450 2.21 7.26 -8.07
N TYR A 451 1.24 6.38 -8.32
CA TYR A 451 0.06 6.22 -7.49
C TYR A 451 -0.55 4.83 -7.62
N ASP A 452 -1.33 4.46 -6.61
CA ASP A 452 -2.18 3.29 -6.59
C ASP A 452 -3.64 3.62 -6.99
N PRO A 453 -4.41 2.63 -7.49
CA PRO A 453 -5.82 2.82 -7.84
C PRO A 453 -6.75 3.24 -6.69
N VAL A 454 -6.30 3.09 -5.44
CA VAL A 454 -7.02 3.43 -4.21
C VAL A 454 -6.02 3.97 -3.18
N PRO A 455 -6.46 4.75 -2.18
CA PRO A 455 -5.60 5.18 -1.08
C PRO A 455 -4.90 4.02 -0.38
N VAL A 456 -3.68 4.24 0.11
CA VAL A 456 -2.90 3.23 0.84
C VAL A 456 -3.68 2.63 2.02
N THR A 457 -4.53 3.43 2.67
CA THR A 457 -5.43 3.00 3.76
C THR A 457 -6.41 1.90 3.33
N ILE A 458 -6.79 1.83 2.06
CA ILE A 458 -7.65 0.77 1.51
C ILE A 458 -6.79 -0.37 0.97
N ARG A 459 -5.74 -0.05 0.20
CA ARG A 459 -4.88 -1.07 -0.42
C ARG A 459 -4.28 -2.00 0.64
N TYR A 460 -3.73 -1.43 1.71
CA TYR A 460 -3.00 -2.19 2.72
C TYR A 460 -3.96 -2.96 3.63
N SER A 461 -5.12 -2.40 3.99
CA SER A 461 -6.11 -3.10 4.82
C SER A 461 -6.64 -4.34 4.09
N GLN A 462 -6.95 -4.22 2.78
CA GLN A 462 -7.36 -5.35 1.95
C GLN A 462 -6.28 -6.43 1.85
N ARG A 463 -5.00 -6.03 1.70
CA ARG A 463 -3.89 -6.98 1.61
C ARG A 463 -3.73 -7.76 2.91
N LEU A 464 -3.79 -7.07 4.05
CA LEU A 464 -3.73 -7.69 5.38
C LEU A 464 -4.91 -8.63 5.62
N ALA A 465 -6.13 -8.19 5.30
CA ALA A 465 -7.33 -9.03 5.42
C ALA A 465 -7.17 -10.33 4.62
N ARG A 466 -6.67 -10.25 3.38
CA ARG A 466 -6.39 -11.45 2.58
C ARG A 466 -5.35 -12.37 3.22
N THR A 467 -4.23 -11.82 3.69
CA THR A 467 -3.19 -12.63 4.34
C THR A 467 -3.73 -13.32 5.59
N ILE A 468 -4.52 -12.63 6.41
CA ILE A 468 -5.10 -13.19 7.64
C ILE A 468 -6.20 -14.24 7.35
N ALA A 469 -6.93 -14.09 6.25
CA ALA A 469 -7.91 -15.10 5.83
C ALA A 469 -7.25 -16.42 5.40
N ASN A 470 -6.03 -16.36 4.88
CA ASN A 470 -5.29 -17.52 4.34
C ASN A 470 -4.36 -18.20 5.35
N VAL A 471 -4.35 -17.77 6.61
CA VAL A 471 -3.42 -18.24 7.63
C VAL A 471 -4.20 -18.75 8.84
N PRO A 472 -3.86 -19.92 9.40
CA PRO A 472 -4.64 -20.55 10.48
C PRO A 472 -4.65 -19.71 11.76
N THR A 473 -3.51 -19.10 12.11
CA THR A 473 -3.38 -18.24 13.28
C THR A 473 -2.38 -17.13 13.00
N LEU A 474 -2.72 -15.92 13.41
CA LEU A 474 -1.77 -14.84 13.58
C LEU A 474 -1.95 -14.34 15.02
N PRO A 475 -0.90 -14.31 15.86
CA PRO A 475 -1.03 -13.78 17.21
C PRO A 475 -1.61 -12.37 17.13
N GLY A 476 -2.54 -12.04 18.04
CA GLY A 476 -3.19 -10.73 18.13
C GLY A 476 -2.25 -9.63 18.60
N ASN A 477 -1.02 -9.57 18.09
CA ASN A 477 -0.03 -8.54 18.37
C ASN A 477 -0.14 -7.40 17.35
N ALA A 478 0.49 -6.27 17.65
CA ALA A 478 0.74 -5.23 16.67
C ALA A 478 1.96 -5.61 15.83
N TYR A 479 1.84 -5.52 14.51
CA TYR A 479 2.97 -5.76 13.61
C TYR A 479 3.24 -4.53 12.76
N ALA A 480 4.52 -4.30 12.48
CA ALA A 480 4.92 -3.33 11.49
C ALA A 480 4.48 -3.81 10.11
N TYR A 481 3.78 -2.96 9.35
CA TYR A 481 3.27 -3.33 8.03
C TYR A 481 4.35 -3.84 7.06
N ARG A 482 5.60 -3.38 7.23
CA ARG A 482 6.75 -3.83 6.43
C ARG A 482 6.97 -5.35 6.39
N LEU A 483 6.45 -6.07 7.38
CA LEU A 483 6.51 -7.53 7.44
C LEU A 483 5.55 -8.20 6.43
N PHE A 484 4.53 -7.48 5.95
CA PHE A 484 3.48 -7.97 5.05
C PHE A 484 3.57 -7.40 3.61
N MET A 485 4.49 -6.45 3.37
CA MET A 485 4.74 -5.85 2.06
C MET A 485 5.25 -6.80 0.98
#